data_AF-A0A812VYJ6-F1
#
_entry.id   AF-A0A812VYJ6-F1
#
_cell.length_a   1.000
_cell.length_b   1.000
_cell.length_c   1.000
_cell.angle_alpha   90.00
_cell.angle_beta   90.00
_cell.angle_gamma   90.00
#
_symmetry.space_group_name_H-M   'P 1'
#
loop_
_entity.id
_entity.type
_entity.pdbx_description
1 polymer ?
#
loop_
_entity_poly.entity_id
_entity_poly.type
_entity_poly.pdbx_seq_one_letter_code
_entity_poly.pdbx_strand_id
1 'polypeptide(L)'
;TEHIRCNGQGAENGHLGRSLAFFFSHFADEMLLKEYPEPKMPIDTPKKLGAFDKVNVDDLMDGQQRKNQRAAFYLRWLATLVGDLHQPLHWLAEKDYGETVKLIYQGKEYSLLSFWEEHLPSKLPELPSMSMLDLEYKAQYHQWGHRLPPELFREWAGEMSDKVCNEIYGPMYVNHADGSRSIEEPFQLSEELLSKWVKLADQMIQEPRESSCAHRLSAPKAPAFDRSGRCQRMPTEIAVLVLVAAAGIALPRSMRSSQ
;
A
#
# COMPACT_ATOMS: atom_id res chain seq x y z
N THR A 1 -1.33 0.47 -29.94
CA THR A 1 -1.91 0.89 -28.65
C THR A 1 -0.97 0.48 -27.55
N GLU A 2 -0.63 1.39 -26.64
CA GLU A 2 0.33 1.11 -25.58
C GLU A 2 -0.36 0.43 -24.39
N HIS A 3 -0.10 -0.88 -24.24
CA HIS A 3 -0.53 -1.64 -23.07
C HIS A 3 0.08 -1.01 -21.82
N ILE A 4 -0.71 -0.84 -20.76
CA ILE A 4 -0.20 -0.36 -19.46
C ILE A 4 0.96 -1.29 -19.05
N ARG A 5 2.14 -0.73 -18.78
CA ARG A 5 3.35 -1.52 -18.57
C ARG A 5 3.52 -1.83 -17.09
N CYS A 6 2.75 -2.80 -16.66
CA CYS A 6 2.67 -3.31 -15.29
C CYS A 6 3.86 -4.26 -15.00
N ASN A 7 5.04 -3.88 -15.48
CA ASN A 7 6.27 -4.67 -15.41
C ASN A 7 7.04 -4.43 -14.09
N GLY A 8 6.37 -3.87 -13.08
CA GLY A 8 6.98 -3.50 -11.80
C GLY A 8 7.94 -2.31 -11.85
N GLN A 9 8.27 -1.71 -12.99
CA GLN A 9 9.25 -0.61 -13.03
C GLN A 9 8.75 0.65 -12.30
N GLY A 10 7.44 0.89 -12.29
CA GLY A 10 6.79 1.90 -11.45
C GLY A 10 6.87 1.61 -9.95
N ALA A 11 7.00 0.34 -9.54
CA ALA A 11 7.24 -0.08 -8.17
C ALA A 11 8.73 0.00 -7.78
N GLU A 12 9.63 -0.42 -8.67
CA GLU A 12 11.08 -0.45 -8.42
C GLU A 12 11.72 0.95 -8.42
N ASN A 13 11.27 1.83 -9.32
CA ASN A 13 11.78 3.21 -9.43
C ASN A 13 10.80 4.26 -8.89
N GLY A 14 9.62 3.84 -8.42
CA GLY A 14 8.57 4.72 -7.93
C GLY A 14 9.01 5.61 -6.78
N HIS A 15 8.52 6.85 -6.81
CA HIS A 15 8.71 7.81 -5.73
C HIS A 15 8.12 7.31 -4.40
N LEU A 16 7.05 6.50 -4.43
CA LEU A 16 6.36 5.99 -3.25
C LEU A 16 7.21 4.98 -2.44
N GLY A 17 7.71 3.92 -3.08
CA GLY A 17 8.58 2.93 -2.42
C GLY A 17 9.88 3.54 -1.88
N ARG A 18 10.49 4.47 -2.63
CA ARG A 18 11.68 5.24 -2.19
C ARG A 18 11.36 6.16 -1.01
N SER A 19 10.16 6.76 -0.98
CA SER A 19 9.72 7.61 0.14
C SER A 19 9.47 6.79 1.41
N LEU A 20 8.84 5.62 1.29
CA LEU A 20 8.65 4.70 2.41
C LEU A 20 9.97 4.23 3.01
N ALA A 21 10.94 3.86 2.17
CA ALA A 21 12.29 3.50 2.63
C ALA A 21 12.97 4.67 3.38
N PHE A 22 12.80 5.91 2.91
CA PHE A 22 13.31 7.11 3.59
C PHE A 22 12.67 7.29 4.97
N PHE A 23 11.34 7.29 5.09
CA PHE A 23 10.68 7.44 6.39
C PHE A 23 10.97 6.30 7.35
N PHE A 24 11.02 5.06 6.87
CA PHE A 24 11.41 3.91 7.68
C PHE A 24 12.85 4.03 8.22
N SER A 25 13.79 4.54 7.41
CA SER A 25 15.19 4.74 7.84
C SER A 25 15.36 5.72 9.01
N HIS A 26 14.38 6.57 9.28
CA HIS A 26 14.37 7.46 10.46
C HIS A 26 13.91 6.78 11.76
N PHE A 27 13.33 5.58 11.69
CA PHE A 27 12.93 4.78 12.86
C PHE A 27 13.78 3.52 13.05
N ALA A 28 14.45 3.06 12.00
CA ALA A 28 15.29 1.87 12.05
C ALA A 28 16.59 2.14 12.82
N ASP A 29 16.73 1.51 13.99
CA ASP A 29 17.99 1.50 14.73
C ASP A 29 19.00 0.58 14.01
N GLU A 30 20.25 1.04 13.83
CA GLU A 30 21.30 0.26 13.15
C GLU A 30 21.62 -1.08 13.84
N MET A 31 21.41 -1.19 15.15
CA MET A 31 21.59 -2.45 15.87
C MET A 31 20.41 -3.40 15.63
N LEU A 32 19.19 -2.87 15.53
CA LEU A 32 18.01 -3.67 15.15
C LEU A 32 18.15 -4.20 13.72
N LEU A 33 18.66 -3.39 12.78
CA LEU A 33 18.88 -3.81 11.39
C LEU A 33 19.91 -4.93 11.23
N LYS A 34 20.87 -5.09 12.17
CA LYS A 34 21.87 -6.18 12.15
C LYS A 34 21.28 -7.56 12.47
N GLU A 35 20.10 -7.61 13.10
CA GLU A 35 19.39 -8.86 13.38
C GLU A 35 18.61 -9.38 12.14
N TYR A 36 18.49 -8.58 11.09
CA TYR A 36 17.86 -8.97 9.83
C TYR A 36 18.89 -9.50 8.81
N PRO A 37 18.48 -10.41 7.90
CA PRO A 37 19.34 -10.82 6.80
C PRO A 37 19.64 -9.62 5.87
N GLU A 38 20.80 -9.67 5.20
CA GLU A 38 21.11 -8.69 4.15
C GLU A 38 20.03 -8.72 3.05
N PRO A 39 19.52 -7.56 2.60
CA PRO A 39 18.43 -7.51 1.64
C PRO A 39 18.88 -8.06 0.28
N LYS A 40 18.01 -8.85 -0.36
CA LYS A 40 18.34 -9.53 -1.64
C LYS A 40 18.67 -8.57 -2.78
N MET A 41 18.18 -7.34 -2.70
CA MET A 41 18.45 -6.26 -3.63
C MET A 41 18.67 -4.97 -2.84
N PRO A 42 19.66 -4.13 -3.21
CA PRO A 42 19.90 -2.86 -2.55
C PRO A 42 18.64 -2.02 -2.40
N ILE A 43 18.55 -1.31 -1.28
CA ILE A 43 17.50 -0.34 -1.02
C ILE A 43 18.12 1.03 -1.34
N ASP A 44 17.78 1.58 -2.51
CA ASP A 44 18.23 2.92 -2.93
C ASP A 44 17.44 4.01 -2.18
N THR A 45 17.62 4.03 -0.86
CA THR A 45 16.98 5.00 0.04
C THR A 45 17.54 6.39 -0.26
N PRO A 46 16.72 7.33 -0.77
CA PRO A 46 17.20 8.66 -1.09
C PRO A 46 17.56 9.41 0.20
N LYS A 47 18.64 10.20 0.19
CA LYS A 47 19.05 10.99 1.38
C LYS A 47 18.12 12.15 1.72
N LYS A 48 17.31 12.59 0.75
CA LYS A 48 16.28 13.63 0.84
C LYS A 48 15.18 13.30 -0.17
N LEU A 49 13.94 13.66 0.14
CA LEU A 49 12.83 13.64 -0.83
C LEU A 49 12.54 15.09 -1.25
N GLY A 50 12.47 15.36 -2.56
CA GLY A 50 12.28 16.73 -3.08
C GLY A 50 10.97 17.39 -2.65
N ALA A 51 9.98 16.61 -2.22
CA ALA A 51 8.76 17.11 -1.57
C ALA A 51 9.05 17.96 -0.31
N PHE A 52 10.17 17.71 0.37
CA PHE A 52 10.60 18.49 1.55
C PHE A 52 11.62 19.58 1.23
N ASP A 53 12.00 19.83 -0.03
CA ASP A 53 12.91 20.94 -0.37
C ASP A 53 12.31 22.32 -0.01
N LYS A 54 10.97 22.40 0.09
CA LYS A 54 10.21 23.58 0.54
C LYS A 54 9.81 23.54 2.02
N VAL A 55 9.99 22.40 2.69
CA VAL A 55 9.65 22.18 4.10
C VAL A 55 10.96 21.93 4.81
N ASN A 56 11.58 22.99 5.34
CA ASN A 56 12.78 22.82 6.11
C ASN A 56 12.44 22.11 7.44
N VAL A 57 12.62 20.78 7.44
CA VAL A 57 12.32 19.91 8.58
C VAL A 57 13.20 20.28 9.79
N ASP A 58 14.34 20.92 9.57
CA ASP A 58 15.22 21.42 10.62
C ASP A 58 14.78 22.80 11.17
N ASP A 59 14.08 23.64 10.39
CA ASP A 59 13.47 24.90 10.88
C ASP A 59 12.26 24.66 11.82
N LEU A 60 11.74 23.43 11.91
CA LEU A 60 10.48 23.18 12.60
C LEU A 60 10.50 23.37 14.13
N MET A 61 11.56 23.03 14.90
CA MET A 61 11.58 23.06 16.40
C MET A 61 13.01 23.18 16.98
N ASP A 62 13.28 23.61 18.24
CA ASP A 62 12.45 23.98 19.41
C ASP A 62 12.32 22.86 20.50
N GLY A 63 13.32 22.69 21.38
CA GLY A 63 13.27 21.96 22.65
C GLY A 63 13.66 20.47 22.60
N GLN A 64 13.75 19.80 23.75
CA GLN A 64 13.69 18.31 23.81
C GLN A 64 12.35 17.80 23.24
N GLN A 65 11.32 18.65 23.30
CA GLN A 65 10.00 18.54 22.68
C GLN A 65 10.08 18.27 21.16
N ARG A 66 11.14 18.76 20.47
CA ARG A 66 11.54 18.42 19.08
C ARG A 66 11.40 16.94 18.78
N LYS A 67 11.98 16.08 19.62
CA LYS A 67 12.25 14.67 19.27
C LYS A 67 10.93 13.92 19.08
N ASN A 68 9.97 14.15 19.96
CA ASN A 68 8.64 13.56 19.88
C ASN A 68 7.84 14.13 18.71
N GLN A 69 7.96 15.43 18.41
CA GLN A 69 7.29 16.06 17.27
C GLN A 69 7.84 15.58 15.92
N ARG A 70 9.17 15.44 15.77
CA ARG A 70 9.81 14.88 14.57
C ARG A 70 9.45 13.41 14.37
N ALA A 71 9.45 12.61 15.44
CA ALA A 71 8.99 11.23 15.41
C ALA A 71 7.52 11.15 14.99
N ALA A 72 6.62 11.94 15.60
CA ALA A 72 5.19 11.96 15.23
C ALA A 72 4.97 12.40 13.78
N PHE A 73 5.73 13.38 13.28
CA PHE A 73 5.68 13.83 11.89
C PHE A 73 6.08 12.71 10.92
N TYR A 74 7.23 12.07 11.14
CA TYR A 74 7.67 10.93 10.31
C TYR A 74 6.74 9.72 10.43
N LEU A 75 6.12 9.49 11.58
CA LEU A 75 5.22 8.37 11.82
C LEU A 75 3.89 8.58 11.07
N ARG A 76 3.38 9.82 11.08
CA ARG A 76 2.22 10.24 10.28
C ARG A 76 2.50 10.05 8.78
N TRP A 77 3.67 10.47 8.30
CA TRP A 77 4.06 10.24 6.90
C TRP A 77 4.20 8.76 6.55
N LEU A 78 4.90 7.97 7.38
CA LEU A 78 5.05 6.54 7.16
C LEU A 78 3.69 5.83 7.09
N ALA A 79 2.78 6.12 8.02
CA ALA A 79 1.44 5.54 8.01
C ALA A 79 0.64 5.97 6.78
N THR A 80 0.64 7.26 6.42
CA THR A 80 -0.06 7.77 5.22
C THR A 80 0.43 7.07 3.96
N LEU A 81 1.76 6.99 3.78
CA LEU A 81 2.36 6.37 2.61
C LEU A 81 2.17 4.84 2.58
N VAL A 82 2.02 4.16 3.72
CA VAL A 82 1.65 2.74 3.74
C VAL A 82 0.18 2.57 3.32
N GLY A 83 -0.71 3.52 3.63
CA GLY A 83 -2.06 3.55 3.08
C GLY A 83 -2.03 3.75 1.55
N ASP A 84 -1.31 4.77 1.08
CA ASP A 84 -1.15 5.09 -0.34
C ASP A 84 -0.50 3.93 -1.13
N LEU A 85 0.44 3.19 -0.52
CA LEU A 85 1.04 1.98 -1.10
C LEU A 85 -0.01 0.93 -1.48
N HIS A 86 -1.06 0.80 -0.67
CA HIS A 86 -2.18 -0.12 -0.87
C HIS A 86 -3.35 0.53 -1.63
N GLN A 87 -3.14 1.67 -2.29
CA GLN A 87 -4.09 2.25 -3.23
C GLN A 87 -3.63 1.85 -4.65
N PRO A 88 -4.37 1.00 -5.41
CA PRO A 88 -3.87 0.46 -6.67
C PRO A 88 -3.58 1.52 -7.75
N LEU A 89 -4.44 2.54 -7.83
CA LEU A 89 -4.36 3.60 -8.84
C LEU A 89 -3.15 4.50 -8.63
N HIS A 90 -2.64 4.64 -7.38
CA HIS A 90 -1.41 5.39 -7.06
C HIS A 90 -0.16 4.83 -7.77
N TRP A 91 -0.24 3.63 -8.37
CA TRP A 91 0.84 3.01 -9.15
C TRP A 91 0.84 3.35 -10.65
N LEU A 92 -0.22 3.99 -11.18
CA LEU A 92 -0.35 4.32 -12.61
C LEU A 92 -0.24 5.82 -12.88
N ALA A 93 0.94 6.37 -12.63
CA ALA A 93 1.25 7.78 -12.92
C ALA A 93 1.09 8.12 -14.41
N GLU A 94 1.37 7.17 -15.32
CA GLU A 94 1.18 7.35 -16.77
C GLU A 94 -0.29 7.34 -17.22
N LYS A 95 -1.23 7.08 -16.29
CA LYS A 95 -2.68 7.21 -16.46
C LYS A 95 -3.27 8.29 -15.56
N ASP A 96 -2.44 9.22 -15.08
CA ASP A 96 -2.84 10.31 -14.18
C ASP A 96 -3.59 9.78 -12.94
N TYR A 97 -3.15 8.62 -12.45
CA TYR A 97 -3.76 7.88 -11.33
C TYR A 97 -5.27 7.60 -11.51
N GLY A 98 -5.78 7.63 -12.75
CA GLY A 98 -7.21 7.47 -13.04
C GLY A 98 -8.06 8.74 -12.84
N GLU A 99 -7.46 9.93 -12.66
CA GLU A 99 -8.21 11.20 -12.58
C GLU A 99 -8.93 11.54 -13.90
N THR A 100 -8.31 11.22 -15.04
CA THR A 100 -8.87 11.49 -16.38
C THR A 100 -9.94 10.49 -16.83
N VAL A 101 -9.99 9.29 -16.24
CA VAL A 101 -10.89 8.20 -16.68
C VAL A 101 -12.29 8.45 -16.15
N LYS A 102 -13.20 8.88 -17.04
CA LYS A 102 -14.62 9.11 -16.75
C LYS A 102 -15.37 7.79 -16.54
N LEU A 103 -16.06 7.68 -15.41
CA LEU A 103 -16.89 6.52 -15.05
C LEU A 103 -18.31 6.97 -14.70
N ILE A 104 -19.32 6.26 -15.20
CA ILE A 104 -20.73 6.45 -14.84
C ILE A 104 -21.21 5.23 -14.04
N TYR A 105 -21.80 5.49 -12.89
CA TYR A 105 -22.44 4.48 -12.04
C TYR A 105 -23.75 5.04 -11.47
N GLN A 106 -24.85 4.30 -11.62
CA GLN A 106 -26.19 4.69 -11.17
C GLN A 106 -26.61 6.13 -11.59
N GLY A 107 -26.24 6.52 -12.83
CA GLY A 107 -26.54 7.84 -13.40
C GLY A 107 -25.69 9.00 -12.85
N LYS A 108 -24.68 8.72 -12.02
CA LYS A 108 -23.70 9.71 -11.53
C LYS A 108 -22.36 9.52 -12.20
N GLU A 109 -21.70 10.62 -12.53
CA GLU A 109 -20.34 10.65 -13.09
C GLU A 109 -19.29 10.78 -11.98
N TYR A 110 -18.19 10.05 -12.14
CA TYR A 110 -17.02 10.03 -11.27
C TYR A 110 -15.75 10.02 -12.15
N SER A 111 -14.60 10.40 -11.60
CA SER A 111 -13.32 9.88 -12.10
C SER A 111 -13.05 8.50 -11.49
N LEU A 112 -12.30 7.64 -12.16
CA LEU A 112 -11.89 6.33 -11.63
C LEU A 112 -11.20 6.49 -10.26
N LEU A 113 -10.34 7.51 -10.10
CA LEU A 113 -9.71 7.81 -8.80
C LEU A 113 -10.73 8.16 -7.71
N SER A 114 -11.63 9.11 -7.96
CA SER A 114 -12.65 9.50 -6.97
C SER A 114 -13.60 8.34 -6.63
N PHE A 115 -13.88 7.46 -7.60
CA PHE A 115 -14.69 6.28 -7.36
C PHE A 115 -14.00 5.32 -6.39
N TRP A 116 -12.69 5.08 -6.55
CA TRP A 116 -11.92 4.21 -5.67
C TRP A 116 -11.57 4.82 -4.32
N GLU A 117 -11.29 6.13 -4.24
CA GLU A 117 -10.95 6.81 -2.97
C GLU A 117 -12.16 7.22 -2.13
N GLU A 118 -13.33 7.50 -2.75
CA GLU A 118 -14.47 8.11 -2.04
C GLU A 118 -15.75 7.27 -2.11
N HIS A 119 -16.05 6.62 -3.25
CA HIS A 119 -17.30 5.86 -3.40
C HIS A 119 -17.19 4.40 -2.95
N LEU A 120 -16.18 3.68 -3.45
CA LEU A 120 -15.96 2.26 -3.20
C LEU A 120 -15.81 1.95 -1.70
N PRO A 121 -15.13 2.75 -0.86
CA PRO A 121 -15.00 2.44 0.56
C PRO A 121 -16.33 2.43 1.31
N SER A 122 -17.35 3.17 0.84
CA SER A 122 -18.72 3.14 1.40
C SER A 122 -19.47 1.81 1.16
N LYS A 123 -18.89 0.89 0.39
CA LYS A 123 -19.45 -0.43 0.05
C LYS A 123 -18.74 -1.59 0.76
N LEU A 124 -17.64 -1.30 1.47
CA LEU A 124 -16.85 -2.30 2.17
C LEU A 124 -17.58 -2.80 3.43
N PRO A 125 -17.29 -4.02 3.91
CA PRO A 125 -17.76 -4.48 5.21
C PRO A 125 -17.15 -3.64 6.35
N GLU A 126 -17.77 -3.73 7.53
CA GLU A 126 -17.19 -3.13 8.74
C GLU A 126 -15.81 -3.74 9.04
N LEU A 127 -14.88 -2.91 9.49
CA LEU A 127 -13.52 -3.36 9.82
C LEU A 127 -13.54 -4.40 10.96
N PRO A 128 -12.72 -5.45 10.89
CA PRO A 128 -12.59 -6.42 11.98
C PRO A 128 -12.22 -5.73 13.30
N SER A 129 -12.72 -6.25 14.42
CA SER A 129 -12.37 -5.72 15.74
C SER A 129 -10.88 -5.85 16.02
N MET A 130 -10.33 -4.92 16.81
CA MET A 130 -8.90 -4.91 17.17
C MET A 130 -8.38 -6.24 17.68
N SER A 131 -9.18 -7.01 18.42
CA SER A 131 -8.79 -8.34 18.92
C SER A 131 -8.64 -9.39 17.82
N MET A 132 -9.42 -9.32 16.74
CA MET A 132 -9.26 -10.20 15.58
C MET A 132 -8.01 -9.83 14.79
N LEU A 133 -7.80 -8.52 14.56
CA LEU A 133 -6.59 -7.98 13.92
C LEU A 133 -5.31 -8.41 14.67
N ASP A 134 -5.35 -8.35 16.01
CA ASP A 134 -4.25 -8.77 16.89
C ASP A 134 -3.95 -10.28 16.84
N LEU A 135 -4.97 -11.12 16.65
CA LEU A 135 -4.82 -12.57 16.53
C LEU A 135 -4.21 -12.93 15.17
N GLU A 136 -4.70 -12.27 14.12
CA GLU A 136 -4.30 -12.49 12.75
C GLU A 136 -2.84 -12.07 12.50
N TYR A 137 -2.46 -10.87 12.95
CA TYR A 137 -1.08 -10.39 12.97
C TYR A 137 -0.11 -11.42 13.60
N LYS A 138 -0.51 -12.03 14.73
CA LYS A 138 0.30 -13.05 15.42
C LYS A 138 0.38 -14.36 14.64
N ALA A 139 -0.67 -14.75 13.92
CA ALA A 139 -0.68 -15.94 13.08
C ALA A 139 0.26 -15.81 11.88
N GLN A 140 0.41 -14.61 11.32
CA GLN A 140 1.18 -14.37 10.09
C GLN A 140 2.59 -13.83 10.34
N TYR A 141 2.90 -13.33 11.54
CA TYR A 141 4.21 -12.78 11.90
C TYR A 141 5.40 -13.63 11.45
N HIS A 142 5.30 -14.96 11.51
CA HIS A 142 6.37 -15.86 11.09
C HIS A 142 6.69 -15.81 9.57
N GLN A 143 5.72 -15.42 8.73
CA GLN A 143 5.87 -15.35 7.27
C GLN A 143 6.73 -14.17 6.83
N TRP A 144 6.63 -13.02 7.52
CA TRP A 144 7.27 -11.77 7.10
C TRP A 144 8.17 -11.12 8.16
N GLY A 145 8.10 -11.54 9.43
CA GLY A 145 8.87 -10.93 10.54
C GLY A 145 10.40 -11.10 10.44
N HIS A 146 10.88 -11.94 9.53
CA HIS A 146 12.29 -12.12 9.20
C HIS A 146 12.78 -11.24 8.02
N ARG A 147 11.89 -10.43 7.43
CA ARG A 147 12.16 -9.61 6.23
C ARG A 147 12.32 -8.15 6.61
N LEU A 148 13.14 -7.43 5.86
CA LEU A 148 13.29 -5.98 6.04
C LEU A 148 12.04 -5.25 5.50
N PRO A 149 11.46 -4.26 6.21
CA PRO A 149 10.26 -3.55 5.74
C PRO A 149 10.37 -2.95 4.32
N PRO A 150 11.51 -2.41 3.86
CA PRO A 150 11.65 -1.99 2.45
C PRO A 150 11.58 -3.14 1.42
N GLU A 151 11.88 -4.39 1.80
CA GLU A 151 11.64 -5.55 0.93
C GLU A 151 10.15 -5.91 0.87
N LEU A 152 9.40 -5.71 1.95
CA LEU A 152 7.93 -5.87 1.98
C LEU A 152 7.27 -4.76 1.16
N PHE A 153 7.69 -3.50 1.31
CA PHE A 153 7.16 -2.38 0.54
C PHE A 153 7.31 -2.57 -0.97
N ARG A 154 8.43 -3.15 -1.42
CA ARG A 154 8.67 -3.47 -2.84
C ARG A 154 7.77 -4.61 -3.34
N GLU A 155 7.51 -5.62 -2.51
CA GLU A 155 6.61 -6.73 -2.84
C GLU A 155 5.16 -6.25 -2.97
N TRP A 156 4.65 -5.56 -1.96
CA TRP A 156 3.32 -4.95 -1.96
C TRP A 156 3.13 -3.97 -3.13
N ALA A 157 4.15 -3.15 -3.44
CA ALA A 157 4.14 -2.30 -4.62
C ALA A 157 3.99 -3.08 -5.95
N GLY A 158 4.66 -4.24 -6.06
CA GLY A 158 4.52 -5.14 -7.21
C GLY A 158 3.12 -5.75 -7.30
N GLU A 159 2.58 -6.23 -6.18
CA GLU A 159 1.22 -6.79 -6.09
C GLU A 159 0.15 -5.76 -6.47
N MET A 160 0.24 -4.54 -5.94
CA MET A 160 -0.71 -3.46 -6.26
C MET A 160 -0.59 -2.98 -7.70
N SER A 161 0.64 -2.92 -8.24
CA SER A 161 0.89 -2.63 -9.67
C SER A 161 0.35 -3.73 -10.60
N ASP A 162 0.21 -4.97 -10.15
CA ASP A 162 -0.42 -6.05 -10.94
C ASP A 162 -1.96 -5.96 -10.86
N LYS A 163 -2.50 -5.82 -9.64
CA LYS A 163 -3.96 -5.67 -9.37
C LYS A 163 -4.57 -4.52 -10.15
N VAL A 164 -3.96 -3.33 -10.14
CA VAL A 164 -4.47 -2.16 -10.88
C VAL A 164 -4.60 -2.43 -12.38
N CYS A 165 -3.72 -3.25 -12.93
CA CYS A 165 -3.70 -3.56 -14.35
C CYS A 165 -4.62 -4.70 -14.74
N ASN A 166 -4.57 -5.81 -14.01
CA ASN A 166 -5.27 -7.03 -14.36
C ASN A 166 -6.72 -7.03 -13.87
N GLU A 167 -7.01 -6.39 -12.74
CA GLU A 167 -8.30 -6.45 -12.06
C GLU A 167 -9.09 -5.13 -12.12
N ILE A 168 -8.42 -3.98 -12.25
CA ILE A 168 -9.09 -2.67 -12.40
C ILE A 168 -9.18 -2.25 -13.87
N TYR A 169 -8.07 -1.93 -14.52
CA TYR A 169 -8.07 -1.50 -15.92
C TYR A 169 -8.39 -2.65 -16.89
N GLY A 170 -7.91 -3.86 -16.62
CA GLY A 170 -8.06 -5.04 -17.47
C GLY A 170 -9.50 -5.31 -17.92
N PRO A 171 -10.48 -5.36 -17.00
CA PRO A 171 -11.90 -5.53 -17.32
C PRO A 171 -12.59 -4.32 -17.96
N MET A 172 -12.01 -3.12 -17.88
CA MET A 172 -12.58 -1.89 -18.48
C MET A 172 -12.30 -1.78 -19.99
N TYR A 173 -11.31 -2.53 -20.48
CA TYR A 173 -10.90 -2.49 -21.87
C TYR A 173 -11.77 -3.37 -22.78
N VAL A 174 -12.35 -2.77 -23.80
CA VAL A 174 -13.05 -3.46 -24.90
C VAL A 174 -12.06 -3.77 -26.03
N ASN A 175 -12.21 -4.95 -26.65
CA ASN A 175 -11.47 -5.32 -27.86
C ASN A 175 -12.31 -4.95 -29.09
N HIS A 176 -11.80 -4.07 -29.94
CA HIS A 176 -12.47 -3.63 -31.15
C HIS A 176 -12.13 -4.54 -32.34
N ALA A 177 -12.97 -4.51 -33.38
CA ALA A 177 -12.82 -5.35 -34.57
C ALA A 177 -11.55 -5.07 -35.39
N ASP A 178 -10.93 -3.90 -35.20
CA ASP A 178 -9.64 -3.52 -35.79
C ASP A 178 -8.42 -4.05 -35.00
N GLY A 179 -8.65 -4.80 -33.91
CA GLY A 179 -7.61 -5.30 -33.02
C GLY A 179 -7.10 -4.24 -32.02
N SER A 180 -7.66 -3.03 -32.00
CA SER A 180 -7.37 -2.05 -30.96
C SER A 180 -8.07 -2.42 -29.65
N ARG A 181 -7.49 -1.95 -28.54
CA ARG A 181 -8.01 -2.15 -27.19
C ARG A 181 -8.06 -0.80 -26.49
N SER A 182 -9.25 -0.34 -26.14
CA SER A 182 -9.49 0.96 -25.48
C SER A 182 -10.58 0.84 -24.43
N ILE A 183 -10.64 1.84 -23.54
CA ILE A 183 -11.75 2.01 -22.60
C ILE A 183 -12.77 2.90 -23.31
N GLU A 184 -14.05 2.56 -23.21
CA GLU A 184 -15.12 3.44 -23.70
C GLU A 184 -15.28 4.64 -22.75
N GLU A 185 -15.33 5.86 -23.29
CA GLU A 185 -15.48 7.08 -22.50
C GLU A 185 -16.85 7.73 -22.77
N PRO A 186 -17.71 7.95 -21.74
CA PRO A 186 -17.55 7.55 -20.34
C PRO A 186 -17.80 6.04 -20.12
N PHE A 187 -17.02 5.43 -19.23
CA PHE A 187 -17.11 4.00 -18.93
C PHE A 187 -18.36 3.69 -18.08
N GLN A 188 -19.22 2.80 -18.53
CA GLN A 188 -20.41 2.38 -17.78
C GLN A 188 -20.06 1.25 -16.80
N LEU A 189 -20.04 1.55 -15.51
CA LEU A 189 -19.73 0.55 -14.49
C LEU A 189 -20.93 -0.39 -14.27
N SER A 190 -20.73 -1.68 -14.54
CA SER A 190 -21.71 -2.72 -14.23
C SER A 190 -21.67 -3.14 -12.76
N GLU A 191 -22.81 -3.57 -12.22
CA GLU A 191 -22.91 -4.11 -10.85
C GLU A 191 -22.02 -5.37 -10.66
N GLU A 192 -21.77 -6.15 -11.74
CA GLU A 192 -20.84 -7.29 -11.70
C GLU A 192 -19.39 -6.83 -11.49
N LEU A 193 -18.95 -5.80 -12.21
CA LEU A 193 -17.59 -5.27 -12.07
C LEU A 193 -17.43 -4.53 -10.74
N LEU A 194 -18.45 -3.80 -10.28
CA LEU A 194 -18.45 -3.22 -8.93
C LEU A 194 -18.30 -4.30 -7.86
N SER A 195 -19.04 -5.40 -7.94
CA SER A 195 -18.94 -6.51 -6.99
C SER A 195 -17.52 -7.09 -6.94
N LYS A 196 -16.86 -7.23 -8.09
CA LYS A 196 -15.43 -7.63 -8.17
C LYS A 196 -14.51 -6.60 -7.51
N TRP A 197 -14.71 -5.31 -7.75
CA TRP A 197 -13.91 -4.25 -7.15
C TRP A 197 -14.12 -4.11 -5.63
N VAL A 198 -15.34 -4.26 -5.13
CA VAL A 198 -15.63 -4.29 -3.68
C VAL A 198 -14.92 -5.49 -3.04
N LYS A 199 -15.01 -6.67 -3.67
CA LYS A 199 -14.29 -7.85 -3.19
C LYS A 199 -12.77 -7.65 -3.21
N LEU A 200 -12.22 -7.08 -4.29
CA LEU A 200 -10.80 -6.78 -4.38
C LEU A 200 -10.33 -5.78 -3.32
N ALA A 201 -11.10 -4.72 -3.06
CA ALA A 201 -10.76 -3.73 -2.05
C ALA A 201 -10.88 -4.29 -0.61
N ASP A 202 -11.89 -5.12 -0.33
CA ASP A 202 -12.01 -5.86 0.94
C ASP A 202 -10.85 -6.85 1.11
N GLN A 203 -10.56 -7.63 0.07
CA GLN A 203 -9.37 -8.47 0.00
C GLN A 203 -8.12 -7.64 0.27
N MET A 204 -7.93 -6.46 -0.33
CA MET A 204 -6.75 -5.62 -0.08
C MET A 204 -6.64 -5.02 1.33
N ILE A 205 -7.73 -4.94 2.09
CA ILE A 205 -7.70 -4.59 3.52
C ILE A 205 -7.34 -5.83 4.37
N GLN A 206 -7.58 -7.03 3.83
CA GLN A 206 -7.29 -8.34 4.41
C GLN A 206 -6.01 -9.02 3.84
N GLU A 207 -5.41 -8.55 2.75
CA GLU A 207 -4.30 -9.19 2.03
C GLU A 207 -2.87 -8.77 2.45
N PRO A 208 -2.63 -7.67 3.22
CA PRO A 208 -1.39 -7.52 4.02
C PRO A 208 -1.16 -8.66 5.02
N ARG A 209 -2.08 -9.64 5.04
CA ARG A 209 -2.23 -10.73 5.98
C ARG A 209 -2.05 -12.10 5.27
N GLU A 210 -2.34 -12.26 3.97
CA GLU A 210 -2.32 -13.60 3.31
C GLU A 210 -1.27 -13.82 2.19
N SER A 211 -0.69 -12.78 1.57
CA SER A 211 0.01 -12.96 0.27
C SER A 211 1.34 -13.73 0.28
N SER A 212 1.93 -14.06 1.44
CA SER A 212 3.26 -14.71 1.51
C SER A 212 3.26 -16.25 1.36
N CYS A 213 2.15 -16.93 1.01
CA CYS A 213 2.12 -18.41 0.94
C CYS A 213 1.53 -19.06 -0.32
N ALA A 214 0.86 -18.33 -1.22
CA ALA A 214 0.06 -18.97 -2.27
C ALA A 214 0.79 -19.31 -3.58
N HIS A 215 1.89 -18.64 -3.94
CA HIS A 215 2.58 -18.86 -5.23
C HIS A 215 4.09 -19.10 -5.12
N ARG A 216 4.49 -20.28 -5.64
CA ARG A 216 5.84 -20.86 -5.69
C ARG A 216 6.44 -21.25 -4.33
N LEU A 217 6.21 -22.50 -3.91
CA LEU A 217 7.31 -23.39 -3.46
C LEU A 217 6.86 -24.85 -3.42
N SER A 218 7.10 -25.58 -4.52
CA SER A 218 7.01 -27.04 -4.56
C SER A 218 8.35 -27.67 -4.17
N ALA A 219 8.73 -27.65 -2.88
CA ALA A 219 9.84 -28.43 -2.33
C ALA A 219 9.75 -28.57 -0.80
N PRO A 220 9.93 -29.76 -0.21
CA PRO A 220 9.87 -29.95 1.25
C PRO A 220 11.24 -29.99 1.92
N LYS A 221 11.36 -29.34 3.09
CA LYS A 221 11.95 -29.85 4.36
C LYS A 221 12.21 -28.69 5.34
N ALA A 222 11.62 -28.78 6.52
CA ALA A 222 11.92 -27.90 7.65
C ALA A 222 12.76 -28.64 8.72
N PRO A 223 13.68 -27.96 9.41
CA PRO A 223 14.18 -28.37 10.72
C PRO A 223 13.37 -27.72 11.85
N ALA A 224 13.32 -28.38 13.01
CA ALA A 224 12.59 -27.91 14.19
C ALA A 224 13.33 -26.79 14.96
N PHE A 225 12.59 -26.00 15.75
CA PHE A 225 13.12 -24.97 16.65
C PHE A 225 12.72 -25.17 18.12
N ASP A 226 13.49 -24.55 19.01
CA ASP A 226 13.66 -24.91 20.43
C ASP A 226 12.75 -24.13 21.42
N ARG A 227 12.62 -24.69 22.64
CA ARG A 227 11.77 -24.25 23.76
C ARG A 227 12.41 -23.14 24.62
N SER A 228 12.56 -21.91 24.11
CA SER A 228 12.99 -20.75 24.94
C SER A 228 11.89 -19.72 25.23
N GLY A 229 10.80 -19.71 24.45
CA GLY A 229 9.47 -19.24 24.90
C GLY A 229 9.31 -17.76 25.30
N ARG A 230 10.24 -16.86 24.96
CA ARG A 230 10.09 -15.40 25.17
C ARG A 230 10.66 -14.58 24.03
N CYS A 231 9.83 -14.24 23.04
CA CYS A 231 10.07 -13.06 22.22
C CYS A 231 9.77 -11.80 23.03
N GLN A 232 10.69 -10.83 22.99
CA GLN A 232 10.40 -9.48 23.48
C GLN A 232 9.39 -8.81 22.54
N ARG A 233 8.46 -8.03 23.09
CA ARG A 233 7.42 -7.35 22.31
C ARG A 233 8.02 -6.15 21.59
N MET A 234 7.94 -6.12 20.26
CA MET A 234 7.78 -4.82 19.58
C MET A 234 6.38 -4.26 19.91
N PRO A 235 6.18 -2.93 19.91
CA PRO A 235 4.88 -2.35 20.21
C PRO A 235 3.83 -2.75 19.17
N THR A 236 2.63 -3.13 19.64
CA THR A 236 1.46 -3.42 18.81
C THR A 236 1.05 -2.24 17.92
N GLU A 237 1.56 -1.05 18.21
CA GLU A 237 1.25 0.25 17.62
C GLU A 237 1.58 0.33 16.11
N ILE A 238 2.59 -0.40 15.60
CA ILE A 238 2.91 -0.40 14.17
C ILE A 238 1.86 -1.18 13.36
N ALA A 239 1.38 -2.32 13.87
CA ALA A 239 0.27 -3.04 13.25
C ALA A 239 -1.00 -2.17 13.24
N VAL A 240 -1.29 -1.50 14.36
CA VAL A 240 -2.36 -0.51 14.46
C VAL A 240 -2.18 0.61 13.43
N LEU A 241 -0.97 1.10 13.16
CA LEU A 241 -0.72 2.15 12.16
C LEU A 241 -0.97 1.69 10.73
N VAL A 242 -0.62 0.45 10.35
CA VAL A 242 -0.99 -0.12 9.04
C VAL A 242 -2.50 -0.23 8.91
N LEU A 243 -3.19 -0.65 9.97
CA LEU A 243 -4.64 -0.84 9.98
C LEU A 243 -5.42 0.48 10.09
N VAL A 244 -4.87 1.50 10.76
CA VAL A 244 -5.41 2.87 10.80
C VAL A 244 -5.12 3.60 9.48
N ALA A 245 -4.02 3.30 8.79
CA ALA A 245 -3.78 3.77 7.43
C ALA A 245 -4.79 3.14 6.45
N ALA A 246 -5.03 1.83 6.54
CA ALA A 246 -6.06 1.14 5.76
C ALA A 246 -7.48 1.67 6.07
N ALA A 247 -7.80 1.94 7.35
CA ALA A 247 -9.03 2.63 7.74
C ALA A 247 -9.08 4.07 7.21
N GLY A 248 -7.92 4.72 7.07
CA GLY A 248 -7.76 6.04 6.47
C GLY A 248 -8.09 6.08 4.97
N ILE A 249 -7.94 4.96 4.24
CA ILE A 249 -8.44 4.82 2.86
C ILE A 249 -9.97 4.95 2.82
N ALA A 250 -10.67 4.59 3.89
CA ALA A 250 -12.12 4.77 4.02
C ALA A 250 -12.54 6.15 4.58
N LEU A 251 -11.61 7.05 4.89
CA LEU A 251 -11.91 8.42 5.33
C LEU A 251 -11.85 9.39 4.13
N PRO A 252 -12.95 10.07 3.77
CA PRO A 252 -13.02 10.91 2.57
C PRO A 252 -12.03 12.08 2.63
N ARG A 253 -11.51 12.51 1.45
CA ARG A 253 -10.55 13.62 1.32
C ARG A 253 -10.94 14.89 2.07
N SER A 254 -12.25 15.18 2.18
CA SER A 254 -12.80 16.33 2.92
C SER A 254 -12.43 16.36 4.42
N MET A 255 -12.13 15.22 5.03
CA MET A 255 -11.62 15.16 6.41
C MET A 255 -10.09 15.37 6.52
N ARG A 256 -9.35 15.26 5.41
CA ARG A 256 -7.88 15.42 5.39
C ARG A 256 -7.43 16.88 5.20
N SER A 257 -8.27 17.74 4.62
CA SER A 257 -7.94 19.16 4.31
C SER A 257 -8.23 20.14 5.45
N SER A 258 -8.59 19.67 6.64
CA SER A 258 -9.02 20.49 7.79
C SER A 258 -8.02 20.41 8.96
N GLN A 259 -6.72 20.62 8.68
CA GLN A 259 -5.65 20.74 9.69
C GLN A 259 -4.32 21.24 9.09
#